data_AF-A0A3A9B9Q1-F1
#
_entry.id   AF-A0A3A9B9Q1-F1
#
_cell.length_a   1.000
_cell.length_b   1.000
_cell.length_c   1.000
_cell.angle_alpha   90.00
_cell.angle_beta   90.00
_cell.angle_gamma   90.00
#
_symmetry.space_group_name_H-M   'P 1'
#
loop_
_entity.id
_entity.type
_entity.pdbx_description
1 polymer ?
#
loop_
_entity_poly.entity_id
_entity_poly.type
_entity_poly.pdbx_seq_one_letter_code
_entity_poly.pdbx_strand_id
1 'polypeptide(L)'
;MKKRAWIILGGLALACLTACGQKGTPAESKWTAAKKSGDMAAYVTEHRSELEELKAEAQSAESLGQQFKAVAMLCMAEYQDQIAAGNSAQISGQMNHDVFLFDYPDTSAYADNYFSKVNTDGTAFWESLNDAYYPYDYFLPMLAATSNLDAQTLSNLLKGIPSDSGYKSKLEDAIDDWIKNKPGNIPSIGDALMEMGYFDSWNSYDWTGTYLSKSTVPNLVSTDTAEDGLTYVRYMRDTLIPGMEAKLGRNTFWKTSELTGEDYYSTDLAVTIGDSPRLSEPQEDGLPETIELEGKKVAAFYHNPTAEEDPSAPSSWRVLGDFMMGLSDSELPTTLAEADYYLVLTSDHQFGNYYQDQSGNPTKIQAVYSSTSIDLYDAATGAFLRHVGNVMEEPSNTIFKNLGEESAQYPELVEADILSYIYHNINEPDAYRTLLDNTSSMEEPLTPGGTGLIGPWEITLNSFEVTDSFNDGLYTYSASNGCQIVRAIMTVSNRGFVEDSFLSGNLHLTANGLIAGIIDGSGENYYSVTDAMTYSKCLNGKSIESGETKEGELLFEVPNEAIGGGEPLYICFDLGYQELLFSIEP
;
A
#
# COMPACT_ATOMS: atom_id res chain seq x y z
N MET A 1 24.15 46.79 69.25
CA MET A 1 23.23 46.49 68.12
C MET A 1 23.97 45.53 67.21
N LYS A 2 23.66 44.23 67.20
CA LYS A 2 22.53 43.53 66.55
C LYS A 2 22.70 43.32 65.03
N LYS A 3 23.07 42.08 64.67
CA LYS A 3 22.66 41.29 63.50
C LYS A 3 22.79 41.89 62.10
N ARG A 4 23.63 41.25 61.26
CA ARG A 4 23.18 40.40 60.13
C ARG A 4 24.37 39.68 59.45
N ALA A 5 24.55 38.43 59.85
CA ALA A 5 25.13 37.34 59.06
C ALA A 5 24.23 36.11 59.30
N TRP A 6 24.29 35.11 58.42
CA TRP A 6 23.43 33.90 58.38
C TRP A 6 22.04 34.03 57.72
N ILE A 7 22.03 34.02 56.38
CA ILE A 7 21.19 33.19 55.46
C ILE A 7 22.04 33.06 54.17
N ILE A 8 22.55 31.93 53.66
CA ILE A 8 22.59 30.52 54.07
C ILE A 8 21.36 29.65 53.75
N LEU A 9 21.51 28.83 52.70
CA LEU A 9 21.00 27.45 52.49
C LEU A 9 19.57 27.10 52.95
N GLY A 10 18.58 27.94 52.60
CA GLY A 10 17.16 27.65 52.91
C GLY A 10 16.36 26.96 51.79
N GLY A 11 16.72 27.13 50.52
CA GLY A 11 15.85 26.79 49.38
C GLY A 11 15.97 25.36 48.84
N LEU A 12 17.14 24.73 48.97
CA LEU A 12 17.46 23.43 48.35
C LEU A 12 17.36 22.23 49.32
N ALA A 13 17.05 22.48 50.60
CA ALA A 13 16.88 21.43 51.61
C ALA A 13 15.40 21.15 51.96
N LEU A 14 14.45 21.97 51.50
CA LEU A 14 13.03 21.81 51.83
C LEU A 14 12.26 20.84 50.91
N ALA A 15 12.83 20.40 49.79
CA ALA A 15 12.31 19.28 49.02
C ALA A 15 12.60 17.91 49.70
N CYS A 16 13.52 17.87 50.68
CA CYS A 16 13.96 16.63 51.32
C CYS A 16 13.27 16.32 52.66
N LEU A 17 12.22 17.07 53.05
CA LEU A 17 11.66 17.04 54.41
C LEU A 17 10.12 16.97 54.52
N THR A 18 9.40 16.72 53.43
CA THR A 18 7.97 16.37 53.45
C THR A 18 7.69 14.86 53.40
N ALA A 19 8.70 14.02 53.12
CA ALA A 19 8.57 12.56 52.97
C ALA A 19 8.56 11.76 54.30
N CYS A 20 8.28 12.38 55.45
CA CYS A 20 8.16 11.68 56.73
C CYS A 20 6.75 11.07 56.90
N GLY A 21 6.40 10.09 56.07
CA GLY A 21 5.09 9.41 56.17
C GLY A 21 4.90 8.17 55.29
N GLN A 22 5.37 8.21 54.04
CA GLN A 22 5.35 7.03 53.14
C GLN A 22 6.58 6.15 53.35
N LYS A 23 6.36 4.83 53.36
CA LYS A 23 7.44 3.84 53.22
C LYS A 23 7.54 3.46 51.74
N GLY A 24 8.69 3.72 51.14
CA GLY A 24 8.97 3.43 49.73
C GLY A 24 9.17 4.69 48.90
N THR A 25 9.72 4.53 47.69
CA THR A 25 9.83 5.62 46.70
C THR A 25 8.45 5.93 46.09
N PRO A 26 8.26 7.09 45.44
CA PRO A 26 7.10 7.35 44.58
C PRO A 26 6.68 6.16 43.70
N ALA A 27 7.59 5.58 42.90
CA ALA A 27 7.23 4.43 42.04
C ALA A 27 6.79 3.21 42.86
N GLU A 28 7.49 2.91 43.97
CA GLU A 28 7.14 1.78 44.83
C GLU A 28 5.78 1.95 45.56
N SER A 29 5.48 3.18 45.98
CA SER A 29 4.20 3.54 46.60
C SER A 29 3.04 3.42 45.61
N LYS A 30 3.21 3.93 44.38
CA LYS A 30 2.16 3.87 43.34
C LYS A 30 2.00 2.45 42.78
N TRP A 31 3.08 1.72 42.55
CA TRP A 31 3.05 0.31 42.16
C TRP A 31 2.28 -0.55 43.17
N THR A 32 2.52 -0.33 44.46
CA THR A 32 1.79 -1.03 45.53
C THR A 32 0.30 -0.67 45.56
N ALA A 33 -0.07 0.56 45.19
CA ALA A 33 -1.46 0.98 45.09
C ALA A 33 -2.16 0.35 43.87
N ALA A 34 -1.53 0.37 42.68
CA ALA A 34 -2.03 -0.27 41.47
C ALA A 34 -2.15 -1.80 41.63
N LYS A 35 -1.16 -2.45 42.27
CA LYS A 35 -1.22 -3.88 42.62
C LYS A 35 -2.37 -4.22 43.57
N LYS A 36 -2.90 -3.23 44.29
CA LYS A 36 -4.05 -3.38 45.20
C LYS A 36 -5.39 -3.05 44.55
N SER A 37 -5.45 -2.18 43.54
CA SER A 37 -6.66 -2.04 42.70
C SER A 37 -6.90 -3.30 41.87
N GLY A 38 -5.82 -3.95 41.43
CA GLY A 38 -5.88 -5.16 40.59
C GLY A 38 -6.07 -4.87 39.10
N ASP A 39 -5.99 -3.59 38.73
CA ASP A 39 -6.15 -3.06 37.38
C ASP A 39 -5.18 -1.88 37.25
N MET A 40 -4.17 -2.02 36.36
CA MET A 40 -3.15 -1.00 36.15
C MET A 40 -3.70 0.14 35.27
N ALA A 41 -4.41 -0.20 34.19
CA ALA A 41 -4.98 0.77 33.26
C ALA A 41 -5.96 1.73 33.96
N ALA A 42 -6.90 1.20 34.75
CA ALA A 42 -7.81 2.02 35.55
C ALA A 42 -7.07 2.89 36.59
N TYR A 43 -6.03 2.33 37.23
CA TYR A 43 -5.24 3.07 38.23
C TYR A 43 -4.48 4.25 37.60
N VAL A 44 -3.79 4.05 36.48
CA VAL A 44 -3.03 5.15 35.85
C VAL A 44 -3.94 6.24 35.31
N THR A 45 -5.14 5.88 34.83
CA THR A 45 -6.17 6.84 34.39
C THR A 45 -6.73 7.64 35.57
N GLU A 46 -7.04 7.01 36.71
CA GLU A 46 -7.53 7.72 37.91
C GLU A 46 -6.46 8.68 38.49
N HIS A 47 -5.19 8.26 38.48
CA HIS A 47 -4.08 8.97 39.11
C HIS A 47 -3.16 9.72 38.14
N ARG A 48 -3.57 9.93 36.88
CA ARG A 48 -2.69 10.38 35.77
C ARG A 48 -1.82 11.60 36.08
N SER A 49 -2.40 12.61 36.72
CA SER A 49 -1.71 13.85 37.10
C SER A 49 -0.65 13.68 38.19
N GLU A 50 -0.70 12.60 38.97
CA GLU A 50 0.32 12.27 39.96
C GLU A 50 1.51 11.51 39.36
N LEU A 51 1.36 10.89 38.18
CA LEU A 51 2.40 10.03 37.59
C LEU A 51 3.59 10.82 37.05
N GLU A 52 3.44 12.12 36.80
CA GLU A 52 4.54 13.00 36.38
C GLU A 52 5.75 12.98 37.35
N GLU A 53 5.53 12.69 38.63
CA GLU A 53 6.63 12.57 39.61
C GLU A 53 7.54 11.34 39.35
N LEU A 54 7.05 10.35 38.60
CA LEU A 54 7.79 9.14 38.25
C LEU A 54 8.87 9.38 37.18
N LYS A 55 8.81 10.48 36.40
CA LYS A 55 9.76 10.79 35.32
C LYS A 55 11.22 10.80 35.80
N ALA A 56 11.47 11.24 37.04
CA ALA A 56 12.81 11.22 37.65
C ALA A 56 13.31 9.79 37.95
N GLU A 57 12.42 8.88 38.36
CA GLU A 57 12.75 7.48 38.67
C GLU A 57 12.90 6.65 37.39
N ALA A 58 12.10 6.94 36.35
CA ALA A 58 12.26 6.36 35.02
C ALA A 58 13.61 6.75 34.37
N GLN A 59 14.04 8.00 34.55
CA GLN A 59 15.29 8.51 34.00
C GLN A 59 16.55 7.97 34.73
N SER A 60 16.53 7.90 36.06
CA SER A 60 17.71 7.60 36.88
C SER A 60 17.37 7.14 38.31
N ALA A 61 16.58 6.09 38.46
CA ALA A 61 16.37 5.42 39.74
C ALA A 61 17.66 4.84 40.37
N GLU A 62 17.65 4.62 41.69
CA GLU A 62 18.76 3.98 42.41
C GLU A 62 18.84 2.45 42.17
N SER A 63 17.76 1.85 41.66
CA SER A 63 17.70 0.42 41.32
C SER A 63 16.84 0.17 40.08
N LEU A 64 17.13 -0.91 39.35
CA LEU A 64 16.32 -1.30 38.19
C LEU A 64 14.88 -1.68 38.59
N GLY A 65 14.66 -2.22 39.78
CA GLY A 65 13.31 -2.51 40.31
C GLY A 65 12.47 -1.26 40.52
N GLN A 66 13.10 -0.13 40.86
CA GLN A 66 12.44 1.18 40.93
C GLN A 66 12.23 1.77 39.52
N GLN A 67 13.22 1.65 38.63
CA GLN A 67 13.11 2.11 37.23
C GLN A 67 11.97 1.38 36.51
N PHE A 68 11.92 0.06 36.57
CA PHE A 68 10.86 -0.79 36.00
C PHE A 68 9.47 -0.30 36.37
N LYS A 69 9.21 -0.12 37.67
CA LYS A 69 7.91 0.35 38.20
C LYS A 69 7.54 1.73 37.65
N ALA A 70 8.49 2.64 37.54
CA ALA A 70 8.27 3.97 36.98
C ALA A 70 7.96 3.92 35.47
N VAL A 71 8.77 3.20 34.68
CA VAL A 71 8.59 3.08 33.22
C VAL A 71 7.27 2.38 32.89
N ALA A 72 6.97 1.24 33.52
CA ALA A 72 5.73 0.49 33.30
C ALA A 72 4.47 1.35 33.53
N MET A 73 4.46 2.15 34.60
CA MET A 73 3.32 3.02 34.91
C MET A 73 3.22 4.23 33.98
N LEU A 74 4.35 4.79 33.53
CA LEU A 74 4.36 5.90 32.58
C LEU A 74 3.94 5.44 31.18
N CYS A 75 4.47 4.32 30.66
CA CYS A 75 4.09 3.81 29.33
C CYS A 75 2.60 3.41 29.29
N MET A 76 2.07 2.79 30.35
CA MET A 76 0.63 2.52 30.46
C MET A 76 -0.18 3.84 30.51
N ALA A 77 0.30 4.87 31.22
CA ALA A 77 -0.37 6.15 31.31
C ALA A 77 -0.44 6.88 29.96
N GLU A 78 0.67 6.90 29.20
CA GLU A 78 0.70 7.45 27.85
C GLU A 78 -0.22 6.66 26.90
N TYR A 79 -0.24 5.32 26.97
CA TYR A 79 -1.20 4.52 26.22
C TYR A 79 -2.67 4.83 26.57
N GLN A 80 -3.01 5.04 27.85
CA GLN A 80 -4.36 5.43 28.25
C GLN A 80 -4.72 6.85 27.79
N ASP A 81 -3.76 7.79 27.81
CA ASP A 81 -3.96 9.13 27.23
C ASP A 81 -4.23 9.03 25.71
N GLN A 82 -3.47 8.19 24.99
CA GLN A 82 -3.63 7.97 23.55
C GLN A 82 -4.99 7.33 23.21
N ILE A 83 -5.46 6.35 23.98
CA ILE A 83 -6.84 5.82 23.83
C ILE A 83 -7.88 6.90 24.09
N ALA A 84 -7.69 7.72 25.14
CA ALA A 84 -8.65 8.76 25.51
C ALA A 84 -8.70 9.94 24.50
N ALA A 85 -7.60 10.20 23.80
CA ALA A 85 -7.50 11.16 22.70
C ALA A 85 -7.88 10.55 21.33
N GLY A 86 -7.79 9.23 21.19
CA GLY A 86 -7.81 8.51 19.93
C GLY A 86 -9.18 8.42 19.27
N ASN A 87 -9.34 9.13 18.15
CA ASN A 87 -10.37 8.85 17.14
C ASN A 87 -9.82 7.94 16.01
N SER A 88 -8.83 7.08 16.29
CA SER A 88 -8.32 6.16 15.27
C SER A 88 -9.40 5.13 14.92
N ALA A 89 -9.80 5.11 13.65
CA ALA A 89 -10.79 4.16 13.12
C ALA A 89 -10.32 2.69 13.20
N GLN A 90 -9.03 2.46 13.50
CA GLN A 90 -8.39 1.14 13.54
C GLN A 90 -8.34 0.53 14.96
N ILE A 91 -8.80 1.24 16.01
CA ILE A 91 -8.84 0.69 17.38
C ILE A 91 -9.81 -0.48 17.43
N SER A 92 -9.28 -1.68 17.64
CA SER A 92 -10.02 -2.95 17.58
C SER A 92 -10.58 -3.41 18.93
N GLY A 93 -10.12 -2.80 20.03
CA GLY A 93 -10.31 -3.28 21.40
C GLY A 93 -9.38 -4.43 21.79
N GLN A 94 -8.45 -4.84 20.91
CA GLN A 94 -7.44 -5.86 21.17
C GLN A 94 -6.12 -5.18 21.53
N MET A 95 -5.83 -5.11 22.83
CA MET A 95 -4.65 -4.41 23.35
C MET A 95 -3.32 -4.88 22.75
N ASN A 96 -3.21 -6.14 22.34
CA ASN A 96 -2.00 -6.69 21.70
C ASN A 96 -1.81 -6.27 20.22
N HIS A 97 -2.75 -5.50 19.68
CA HIS A 97 -2.62 -4.80 18.41
C HIS A 97 -2.66 -3.28 18.64
N ASP A 98 -3.69 -2.80 19.35
CA ASP A 98 -4.00 -1.38 19.51
C ASP A 98 -2.85 -0.56 20.14
N VAL A 99 -2.03 -1.13 21.05
CA VAL A 99 -0.88 -0.41 21.64
C VAL A 99 0.15 0.03 20.59
N PHE A 100 0.29 -0.70 19.48
CA PHE A 100 1.34 -0.44 18.50
C PHE A 100 0.94 0.60 17.43
N LEU A 101 -0.33 1.01 17.42
CA LEU A 101 -0.91 2.04 16.54
C LEU A 101 -0.53 3.47 16.96
N PHE A 102 0.13 3.65 18.12
CA PHE A 102 0.41 4.95 18.72
C PHE A 102 1.92 5.22 18.83
N ASP A 103 2.26 6.50 18.78
CA ASP A 103 3.58 7.00 19.16
C ASP A 103 3.67 7.24 20.67
N TYR A 104 4.89 7.06 21.21
CA TYR A 104 5.21 7.24 22.63
C TYR A 104 6.31 8.29 22.85
N PRO A 105 6.11 9.56 22.43
CA PRO A 105 7.13 10.61 22.54
C PRO A 105 7.53 10.92 24.00
N ASP A 106 6.66 10.69 24.98
CA ASP A 106 6.90 11.03 26.39
C ASP A 106 7.62 9.89 27.15
N THR A 107 7.57 8.64 26.67
CA THR A 107 8.13 7.47 27.40
C THR A 107 9.10 6.57 26.64
N SER A 108 9.22 6.68 25.30
CA SER A 108 10.13 5.87 24.49
C SER A 108 11.57 5.83 25.01
N ALA A 109 12.17 7.00 25.24
CA ALA A 109 13.53 7.12 25.78
C ALA A 109 13.71 6.46 27.17
N TYR A 110 12.64 6.31 27.96
CA TYR A 110 12.70 5.57 29.23
C TYR A 110 12.60 4.05 29.01
N ALA A 111 11.73 3.60 28.10
CA ALA A 111 11.61 2.20 27.72
C ALA A 111 12.92 1.67 27.12
N ASP A 112 13.49 2.37 26.13
CA ASP A 112 14.76 2.03 25.49
C ASP A 112 15.91 1.93 26.52
N ASN A 113 16.01 2.92 27.42
CA ASN A 113 17.01 2.95 28.47
C ASN A 113 16.86 1.77 29.45
N TYR A 114 15.63 1.39 29.81
CA TYR A 114 15.36 0.26 30.70
C TYR A 114 15.63 -1.09 30.02
N PHE A 115 15.14 -1.35 28.81
CA PHE A 115 15.37 -2.62 28.11
C PHE A 115 16.85 -2.84 27.78
N SER A 116 17.61 -1.79 27.41
CA SER A 116 19.05 -1.89 27.18
C SER A 116 19.85 -2.44 28.39
N LYS A 117 19.29 -2.39 29.61
CA LYS A 117 19.93 -2.92 30.82
C LYS A 117 20.08 -4.44 30.79
N VAL A 118 19.28 -5.17 30.01
CA VAL A 118 19.47 -6.62 29.82
C VAL A 118 20.87 -6.94 29.29
N ASN A 119 21.48 -6.03 28.51
CA ASN A 119 22.81 -6.18 27.93
C ASN A 119 23.93 -5.85 28.92
N THR A 120 23.71 -4.90 29.84
CA THR A 120 24.76 -4.37 30.74
C THR A 120 24.72 -4.95 32.15
N ASP A 121 23.53 -5.31 32.63
CA ASP A 121 23.29 -5.86 33.97
C ASP A 121 22.08 -6.81 33.95
N GLY A 122 22.18 -7.87 33.14
CA GLY A 122 21.09 -8.82 32.93
C GLY A 122 20.58 -9.47 34.21
N THR A 123 21.43 -9.70 35.22
CA THR A 123 21.00 -10.24 36.51
C THR A 123 20.10 -9.26 37.26
N ALA A 124 20.52 -7.99 37.43
CA ALA A 124 19.67 -7.01 38.09
C ALA A 124 18.41 -6.68 37.28
N PHE A 125 18.48 -6.77 35.94
CA PHE A 125 17.32 -6.63 35.06
C PHE A 125 16.27 -7.73 35.34
N TRP A 126 16.63 -9.01 35.30
CA TRP A 126 15.68 -10.09 35.60
C TRP A 126 15.19 -10.06 37.05
N GLU A 127 16.04 -9.66 38.01
CA GLU A 127 15.64 -9.45 39.41
C GLU A 127 14.63 -8.30 39.58
N SER A 128 14.73 -7.24 38.77
CA SER A 128 13.82 -6.09 38.83
C SER A 128 12.36 -6.44 38.51
N LEU A 129 12.16 -7.47 37.68
CA LEU A 129 10.85 -7.98 37.29
C LEU A 129 10.21 -8.91 38.34
N ASN A 130 10.89 -9.26 39.43
CA ASN A 130 10.32 -10.14 40.46
C ASN A 130 9.08 -9.56 41.17
N ASP A 131 8.94 -8.22 41.19
CA ASP A 131 7.77 -7.53 41.75
C ASP A 131 6.57 -7.40 40.78
N ALA A 132 6.74 -7.88 39.55
CA ALA A 132 5.69 -7.99 38.55
C ALA A 132 4.47 -8.76 39.10
N TYR A 133 3.29 -8.43 38.57
CA TYR A 133 2.04 -9.03 38.97
C TYR A 133 1.03 -9.12 37.82
N TYR A 134 0.20 -10.17 37.89
CA TYR A 134 -0.91 -10.41 36.98
C TYR A 134 -1.92 -9.23 37.00
N PRO A 135 -2.40 -8.74 35.85
CA PRO A 135 -2.40 -9.40 34.54
C PRO A 135 -1.14 -9.26 33.68
N TYR A 136 -0.13 -8.49 34.12
CA TYR A 136 1.08 -8.16 33.33
C TYR A 136 0.81 -7.34 32.05
N ASP A 137 -0.33 -6.66 31.99
CA ASP A 137 -0.79 -5.78 30.92
C ASP A 137 0.21 -4.67 30.54
N TYR A 138 0.94 -4.14 31.52
CA TYR A 138 1.95 -3.09 31.34
C TYR A 138 3.19 -3.49 30.50
N PHE A 139 3.44 -4.78 30.21
CA PHE A 139 4.56 -5.13 29.30
C PHE A 139 4.29 -4.69 27.86
N LEU A 140 3.04 -4.74 27.41
CA LEU A 140 2.66 -4.37 26.04
C LEU A 140 2.93 -2.87 25.77
N PRO A 141 2.47 -1.90 26.59
CA PRO A 141 2.80 -0.49 26.41
C PRO A 141 4.30 -0.19 26.57
N MET A 142 5.02 -0.92 27.44
CA MET A 142 6.47 -0.77 27.53
C MET A 142 7.16 -1.18 26.23
N LEU A 143 6.74 -2.28 25.60
CA LEU A 143 7.29 -2.72 24.32
C LEU A 143 6.82 -1.87 23.14
N ALA A 144 5.57 -1.41 23.13
CA ALA A 144 5.07 -0.47 22.13
C ALA A 144 5.82 0.87 22.18
N ALA A 145 6.24 1.30 23.38
CA ALA A 145 6.99 2.54 23.56
C ALA A 145 8.47 2.46 23.12
N THR A 146 9.13 1.29 23.13
CA THR A 146 10.53 1.22 22.71
C THR A 146 10.67 1.45 21.22
N SER A 147 11.48 2.45 20.87
CA SER A 147 11.80 2.82 19.50
C SER A 147 12.86 1.89 18.89
N ASN A 148 13.71 1.29 19.74
CA ASN A 148 14.91 0.59 19.33
C ASN A 148 15.19 -0.66 20.18
N LEU A 149 14.60 -1.80 19.81
CA LEU A 149 15.09 -3.12 20.23
C LEU A 149 16.11 -3.64 19.21
N ASP A 150 17.39 -3.38 19.44
CA ASP A 150 18.46 -3.95 18.62
C ASP A 150 18.53 -5.49 18.73
N ALA A 151 19.16 -6.14 17.74
CA ALA A 151 19.32 -7.59 17.69
C ALA A 151 19.90 -8.21 18.97
N GLN A 152 20.79 -7.49 19.67
CA GLN A 152 21.46 -7.97 20.88
C GLN A 152 20.51 -7.92 22.10
N THR A 153 19.74 -6.85 22.22
CA THR A 153 18.71 -6.63 23.24
C THR A 153 17.60 -7.65 23.07
N LEU A 154 17.05 -7.77 21.85
CA LEU A 154 16.00 -8.73 21.53
C LEU A 154 16.45 -10.18 21.79
N SER A 155 17.66 -10.55 21.36
CA SER A 155 18.26 -11.86 21.64
C SER A 155 18.37 -12.13 23.14
N ASN A 156 18.82 -11.15 23.93
CA ASN A 156 19.00 -11.29 25.37
C ASN A 156 17.67 -11.34 26.12
N LEU A 157 16.64 -10.60 25.66
CA LEU A 157 15.28 -10.71 26.18
C LEU A 157 14.74 -12.12 25.94
N LEU A 158 14.68 -12.58 24.68
CA LEU A 158 14.12 -13.89 24.30
C LEU A 158 14.86 -15.08 24.95
N LYS A 159 16.20 -15.04 25.03
CA LYS A 159 17.01 -16.14 25.62
C LYS A 159 17.10 -16.07 27.16
N GLY A 160 16.88 -14.89 27.76
CA GLY A 160 17.19 -14.63 29.16
C GLY A 160 16.06 -14.85 30.16
N ILE A 161 14.79 -14.97 29.70
CA ILE A 161 13.62 -15.03 30.59
C ILE A 161 13.72 -16.23 31.56
N PRO A 162 13.73 -16.00 32.89
CA PRO A 162 13.80 -17.09 33.87
C PRO A 162 12.61 -18.06 33.72
N SER A 163 12.90 -19.36 33.58
CA SER A 163 11.90 -20.39 33.27
C SER A 163 10.84 -20.61 34.35
N ASP A 164 11.14 -20.20 35.58
CA ASP A 164 10.27 -20.27 36.76
C ASP A 164 9.58 -18.94 37.09
N SER A 165 9.81 -17.88 36.30
CA SER A 165 9.15 -16.59 36.51
C SER A 165 7.66 -16.63 36.14
N GLY A 166 6.82 -16.08 37.03
CA GLY A 166 5.37 -16.03 36.83
C GLY A 166 4.91 -15.09 35.70
N TYR A 167 5.81 -14.25 35.18
CA TYR A 167 5.57 -13.34 34.07
C TYR A 167 5.99 -13.91 32.71
N LYS A 168 6.74 -15.03 32.67
CA LYS A 168 7.43 -15.52 31.47
C LYS A 168 6.58 -15.47 30.20
N SER A 169 5.46 -16.18 30.16
CA SER A 169 4.61 -16.27 28.96
C SER A 169 4.07 -14.91 28.53
N LYS A 170 3.76 -13.98 29.45
CA LYS A 170 3.24 -12.66 29.07
C LYS A 170 4.31 -11.72 28.55
N LEU A 171 5.57 -11.92 28.95
CA LEU A 171 6.70 -11.22 28.33
C LEU A 171 7.08 -11.83 26.98
N GLU A 172 7.02 -13.16 26.83
CA GLU A 172 7.18 -13.84 25.52
C GLU A 172 6.09 -13.39 24.52
N ASP A 173 4.82 -13.41 24.93
CA ASP A 173 3.69 -12.93 24.12
C ASP A 173 3.91 -11.47 23.67
N ALA A 174 4.27 -10.57 24.61
CA ALA A 174 4.44 -9.16 24.28
C ALA A 174 5.65 -8.88 23.36
N ILE A 175 6.71 -9.70 23.41
CA ILE A 175 7.83 -9.61 22.46
C ILE A 175 7.41 -10.13 21.08
N ASP A 176 6.67 -11.23 21.01
CA ASP A 176 6.11 -11.79 19.78
C ASP A 176 5.13 -10.79 19.11
N ASP A 177 4.27 -10.14 19.89
CA ASP A 177 3.40 -9.05 19.44
C ASP A 177 4.21 -7.84 18.92
N TRP A 178 5.31 -7.43 19.57
CA TRP A 178 6.17 -6.34 19.07
C TRP A 178 6.83 -6.70 17.73
N ILE A 179 7.37 -7.92 17.60
CA ILE A 179 8.01 -8.39 16.36
C ILE A 179 7.03 -8.39 15.18
N LYS A 180 5.75 -8.66 15.44
CA LYS A 180 4.67 -8.70 14.43
C LYS A 180 4.08 -7.33 14.10
N ASN A 181 3.92 -6.44 15.09
CA ASN A 181 3.29 -5.13 14.89
C ASN A 181 4.31 -4.00 14.59
N LYS A 182 5.61 -4.24 14.66
CA LYS A 182 6.67 -3.31 14.20
C LYS A 182 7.56 -3.94 13.11
N PRO A 183 6.99 -4.43 11.98
CA PRO A 183 7.73 -5.19 10.98
C PRO A 183 8.87 -4.38 10.32
N GLY A 184 8.75 -3.05 10.24
CA GLY A 184 9.79 -2.14 9.71
C GLY A 184 11.17 -2.30 10.37
N ASN A 185 11.23 -2.80 11.61
CA ASN A 185 12.49 -3.08 12.31
C ASN A 185 13.23 -4.34 11.82
N ILE A 186 12.65 -5.15 10.93
CA ILE A 186 13.23 -6.44 10.53
C ILE A 186 14.67 -6.37 9.98
N PRO A 187 15.15 -5.31 9.29
CA PRO A 187 16.55 -5.23 8.87
C PRO A 187 17.55 -5.18 10.03
N SER A 188 17.13 -4.66 11.19
CA SER A 188 17.97 -4.49 12.38
C SER A 188 18.00 -5.71 13.30
N ILE A 189 17.08 -6.67 13.12
CA ILE A 189 16.87 -7.81 14.04
C ILE A 189 16.74 -9.18 13.35
N GLY A 190 16.44 -9.21 12.06
CA GLY A 190 16.00 -10.41 11.36
C GLY A 190 17.03 -11.52 11.30
N ASP A 191 18.32 -11.19 11.12
CA ASP A 191 19.42 -12.15 11.18
C ASP A 191 19.44 -12.90 12.53
N ALA A 192 19.30 -12.17 13.63
CA ALA A 192 19.28 -12.76 14.96
C ALA A 192 18.01 -13.61 15.20
N LEU A 193 16.86 -13.22 14.65
CA LEU A 193 15.64 -14.02 14.70
C LEU A 193 15.77 -15.32 13.89
N MET A 194 16.39 -15.26 12.71
CA MET A 194 16.70 -16.44 11.88
C MET A 194 17.71 -17.37 12.56
N GLU A 195 18.82 -16.85 13.10
CA GLU A 195 19.79 -17.63 13.88
C GLU A 195 19.17 -18.31 15.12
N MET A 196 18.12 -17.72 15.67
CA MET A 196 17.37 -18.26 16.81
C MET A 196 16.31 -19.29 16.44
N GLY A 197 16.03 -19.51 15.15
CA GLY A 197 14.93 -20.37 14.69
C GLY A 197 13.55 -19.81 15.07
N TYR A 198 13.42 -18.51 15.33
CA TYR A 198 12.15 -17.89 15.74
C TYR A 198 11.04 -18.14 14.71
N PHE A 199 11.40 -18.09 13.43
CA PHE A 199 10.49 -18.32 12.32
C PHE A 199 10.25 -19.81 11.99
N ASP A 200 10.80 -20.77 12.73
CA ASP A 200 10.70 -22.20 12.41
C ASP A 200 9.24 -22.70 12.45
N SER A 201 8.42 -22.17 13.36
CA SER A 201 6.99 -22.50 13.50
C SER A 201 6.09 -21.81 12.49
N TRP A 202 6.54 -20.73 11.84
CA TRP A 202 5.72 -19.88 11.00
C TRP A 202 5.35 -20.55 9.67
N ASN A 203 4.10 -20.41 9.24
CA ASN A 203 3.62 -20.82 7.92
C ASN A 203 3.69 -19.65 6.91
N SER A 204 3.28 -19.87 5.65
CA SER A 204 3.33 -18.82 4.61
C SER A 204 2.45 -17.61 4.93
N TYR A 205 1.25 -17.82 5.49
CA TYR A 205 0.33 -16.74 5.85
C TYR A 205 0.85 -15.90 7.03
N ASP A 206 1.52 -16.53 8.01
CA ASP A 206 2.16 -15.79 9.10
C ASP A 206 3.26 -14.86 8.55
N TRP A 207 4.02 -15.35 7.56
CA TRP A 207 5.10 -14.63 6.91
C TRP A 207 4.61 -13.48 6.02
N THR A 208 3.82 -13.80 4.99
CA THR A 208 3.32 -12.80 4.02
C THR A 208 2.41 -11.79 4.71
N GLY A 209 1.59 -12.23 5.66
CA GLY A 209 0.69 -11.37 6.45
C GLY A 209 1.36 -10.53 7.54
N THR A 210 2.70 -10.56 7.67
CA THR A 210 3.48 -9.75 8.63
C THR A 210 4.54 -8.88 7.95
N TYR A 211 5.31 -9.43 6.99
CA TYR A 211 6.48 -8.75 6.39
C TYR A 211 6.32 -8.46 4.89
N LEU A 212 5.16 -8.75 4.31
CA LEU A 212 4.80 -8.37 2.95
C LEU A 212 3.46 -7.64 2.99
N SER A 213 2.95 -7.23 1.83
CA SER A 213 1.63 -6.62 1.80
C SER A 213 0.55 -7.64 2.15
N LYS A 214 -0.44 -7.15 2.87
CA LYS A 214 -1.66 -7.87 3.21
C LYS A 214 -2.81 -7.06 2.66
N SER A 215 -3.63 -7.63 1.79
CA SER A 215 -4.76 -6.92 1.17
C SER A 215 -5.69 -6.25 2.18
N THR A 216 -5.77 -6.77 3.42
CA THR A 216 -6.57 -6.19 4.51
C THR A 216 -5.85 -5.10 5.32
N VAL A 217 -4.54 -4.90 5.17
CA VAL A 217 -3.72 -3.89 5.85
C VAL A 217 -2.62 -3.41 4.88
N PRO A 218 -2.93 -2.55 3.88
CA PRO A 218 -1.98 -2.17 2.84
C PRO A 218 -0.79 -1.31 3.33
N ASN A 219 -0.90 -0.72 4.52
CA ASN A 219 0.14 0.10 5.16
C ASN A 219 0.85 -0.66 6.31
N LEU A 220 0.84 -2.01 6.29
CA LEU A 220 1.35 -2.87 7.37
C LEU A 220 2.84 -2.64 7.67
N VAL A 221 3.65 -2.44 6.63
CA VAL A 221 5.07 -2.10 6.78
C VAL A 221 5.21 -0.59 6.70
N SER A 222 5.77 -0.01 7.76
CA SER A 222 6.05 1.43 7.87
C SER A 222 7.43 1.66 8.47
N THR A 223 8.11 2.72 8.02
CA THR A 223 9.44 3.16 8.47
C THR A 223 9.50 4.69 8.57
N ASP A 224 10.31 5.22 9.46
CA ASP A 224 10.38 6.67 9.72
C ASP A 224 10.86 7.48 8.51
N THR A 225 11.76 6.92 7.69
CA THR A 225 12.32 7.61 6.51
C THR A 225 12.34 6.75 5.26
N ALA A 226 12.47 7.40 4.10
CA ALA A 226 12.70 6.77 2.80
C ALA A 226 13.99 5.93 2.74
N GLU A 227 15.03 6.32 3.50
CA GLU A 227 16.30 5.57 3.58
C GLU A 227 16.12 4.25 4.36
N ASP A 228 15.31 4.27 5.43
CA ASP A 228 14.92 3.07 6.16
C ASP A 228 14.00 2.18 5.30
N GLY A 229 13.11 2.77 4.49
CA GLY A 229 12.29 2.06 3.51
C GLY A 229 13.11 1.36 2.43
N LEU A 230 14.13 2.02 1.86
CA LEU A 230 15.10 1.38 0.97
C LEU A 230 15.86 0.25 1.69
N THR A 231 16.29 0.48 2.94
CA THR A 231 16.99 -0.52 3.76
C THR A 231 16.11 -1.75 3.99
N TYR A 232 14.80 -1.56 4.21
CA TYR A 232 13.81 -2.64 4.29
C TYR A 232 13.76 -3.46 3.01
N VAL A 233 13.48 -2.81 1.87
CA VAL A 233 13.37 -3.47 0.56
C VAL A 233 14.64 -4.27 0.22
N ARG A 234 15.82 -3.69 0.49
CA ARG A 234 17.10 -4.37 0.29
C ARG A 234 17.28 -5.58 1.20
N TYR A 235 16.93 -5.48 2.47
CA TYR A 235 16.99 -6.62 3.39
C TYR A 235 16.03 -7.75 3.00
N MET A 236 14.85 -7.42 2.48
CA MET A 236 13.91 -8.41 1.93
C MET A 236 14.52 -9.15 0.74
N ARG A 237 15.07 -8.41 -0.24
CA ARG A 237 15.71 -8.94 -1.46
C ARG A 237 16.96 -9.78 -1.17
N ASP A 238 17.89 -9.22 -0.40
CA ASP A 238 19.26 -9.74 -0.24
C ASP A 238 19.32 -10.88 0.79
N THR A 239 18.43 -10.88 1.78
CA THR A 239 18.52 -11.77 2.96
C THR A 239 17.23 -12.53 3.25
N LEU A 240 16.11 -11.83 3.48
CA LEU A 240 14.94 -12.44 4.12
C LEU A 240 14.15 -13.37 3.19
N ILE A 241 13.84 -12.92 1.97
CA ILE A 241 13.13 -13.75 0.98
C ILE A 241 13.99 -14.95 0.57
N PRO A 242 15.29 -14.82 0.21
CA PRO A 242 16.15 -15.97 -0.05
C PRO A 242 16.21 -16.98 1.09
N GLY A 243 16.20 -16.53 2.35
CA GLY A 243 16.09 -17.39 3.52
C GLY A 243 14.77 -18.16 3.61
N MET A 244 13.66 -17.55 3.17
CA MET A 244 12.33 -18.13 3.22
C MET A 244 11.94 -18.95 1.98
N GLU A 245 12.55 -18.73 0.82
CA GLU A 245 12.36 -19.58 -0.37
C GLU A 245 12.65 -21.05 -0.08
N ALA A 246 13.67 -21.34 0.73
CA ALA A 246 14.02 -22.69 1.16
C ALA A 246 12.92 -23.38 1.99
N LYS A 247 12.01 -22.59 2.60
CA LYS A 247 10.93 -23.07 3.48
C LYS A 247 9.56 -23.06 2.79
N LEU A 248 9.24 -22.00 2.07
CA LEU A 248 7.92 -21.74 1.49
C LEU A 248 7.85 -22.09 -0.02
N GLY A 249 9.00 -22.06 -0.70
CA GLY A 249 9.13 -22.28 -2.14
C GLY A 249 9.16 -20.96 -2.93
N ARG A 250 9.96 -20.93 -4.00
CA ARG A 250 10.16 -19.72 -4.83
C ARG A 250 8.85 -19.15 -5.39
N ASN A 251 7.93 -20.01 -5.84
CA ASN A 251 6.63 -19.61 -6.39
C ASN A 251 5.68 -18.92 -5.38
N THR A 252 6.07 -18.75 -4.11
CA THR A 252 5.36 -17.90 -3.14
C THR A 252 5.69 -16.41 -3.31
N PHE A 253 6.83 -16.09 -3.92
CA PHE A 253 7.31 -14.71 -4.04
C PHE A 253 7.50 -14.25 -5.49
N TRP A 254 7.50 -15.17 -6.45
CA TRP A 254 7.83 -14.90 -7.85
C TRP A 254 6.72 -15.32 -8.81
N LYS A 255 6.47 -14.48 -9.82
CA LYS A 255 5.59 -14.72 -10.97
C LYS A 255 6.43 -14.60 -12.25
N THR A 256 6.24 -15.53 -13.20
CA THR A 256 6.82 -15.37 -14.54
C THR A 256 5.94 -14.41 -15.33
N SER A 257 6.54 -13.34 -15.85
CA SER A 257 5.87 -12.31 -16.63
C SER A 257 5.36 -12.86 -17.97
N GLU A 258 4.11 -12.52 -18.31
CA GLU A 258 3.56 -12.77 -19.66
C GLU A 258 4.08 -11.75 -20.69
N LEU A 259 4.58 -10.61 -20.22
CA LEU A 259 5.14 -9.51 -21.02
C LEU A 259 6.58 -9.79 -21.47
N THR A 260 7.46 -10.24 -20.57
CA THR A 260 8.90 -10.46 -20.89
C THR A 260 9.32 -11.92 -20.87
N GLY A 261 8.56 -12.81 -20.22
CA GLY A 261 8.96 -14.20 -19.97
C GLY A 261 10.00 -14.39 -18.87
N GLU A 262 10.39 -13.33 -18.16
CA GLU A 262 11.31 -13.38 -17.02
C GLU A 262 10.55 -13.51 -15.69
N ASP A 263 11.23 -13.93 -14.62
CA ASP A 263 10.64 -14.04 -13.28
C ASP A 263 10.78 -12.70 -12.53
N TYR A 264 9.68 -12.16 -12.00
CA TYR A 264 9.65 -10.96 -11.16
C TYR A 264 9.10 -11.26 -9.77
N TYR A 265 9.42 -10.41 -8.81
CA TYR A 265 8.75 -10.41 -7.50
C TYR A 265 7.27 -10.04 -7.68
N SER A 266 6.42 -10.79 -6.99
CA SER A 266 4.97 -10.60 -6.91
C SER A 266 4.57 -10.91 -5.46
N THR A 267 4.90 -9.95 -4.59
CA THR A 267 4.69 -9.98 -3.13
C THR A 267 3.84 -8.81 -2.64
N ASP A 268 3.45 -7.92 -3.56
CA ASP A 268 2.72 -6.68 -3.37
C ASP A 268 3.43 -5.71 -2.41
N LEU A 269 4.72 -5.91 -2.14
CA LEU A 269 5.46 -5.18 -1.11
C LEU A 269 5.51 -3.68 -1.42
N ALA A 270 4.93 -2.88 -0.52
CA ALA A 270 5.15 -1.46 -0.45
C ALA A 270 5.40 -1.04 1.01
N VAL A 271 6.41 -0.18 1.20
CA VAL A 271 6.82 0.28 2.53
C VAL A 271 6.36 1.72 2.73
N THR A 272 5.46 1.96 3.69
CA THR A 272 5.05 3.32 4.05
C THR A 272 6.23 4.08 4.66
N ILE A 273 6.40 5.34 4.29
CA ILE A 273 7.49 6.19 4.79
C ILE A 273 6.95 7.45 5.49
N GLY A 274 7.60 7.85 6.58
CA GLY A 274 7.22 9.00 7.40
C GLY A 274 7.69 10.37 6.85
N ASP A 275 8.62 10.38 5.90
CA ASP A 275 9.06 11.56 5.16
C ASP A 275 8.70 11.51 3.67
N SER A 276 8.97 12.59 2.94
CA SER A 276 8.68 12.70 1.51
C SER A 276 9.92 13.11 0.71
N PRO A 277 10.10 12.54 -0.50
CA PRO A 277 11.15 12.99 -1.42
C PRO A 277 10.84 14.43 -1.85
N ARG A 278 11.90 15.23 -2.03
CA ARG A 278 11.76 16.61 -2.50
C ARG A 278 11.74 16.62 -4.02
N LEU A 279 10.58 16.87 -4.59
CA LEU A 279 10.35 16.91 -6.03
C LEU A 279 9.92 18.32 -6.46
N SER A 280 10.29 18.74 -7.67
CA SER A 280 9.74 19.92 -8.33
C SER A 280 8.38 19.62 -8.96
N GLU A 281 7.54 20.63 -9.15
CA GLU A 281 6.37 20.49 -10.03
C GLU A 281 6.79 20.07 -11.46
N PRO A 282 5.99 19.25 -12.18
CA PRO A 282 6.22 18.92 -13.58
C PRO A 282 6.32 20.16 -14.48
N GLN A 283 7.15 20.08 -15.53
CA GLN A 283 7.40 21.17 -16.48
C GLN A 283 7.53 20.60 -17.90
N GLU A 284 7.00 21.31 -18.90
CA GLU A 284 7.06 20.88 -20.31
C GLU A 284 8.36 21.33 -21.02
N ASP A 285 8.93 22.46 -20.60
CA ASP A 285 10.06 23.10 -21.27
C ASP A 285 11.43 22.65 -20.72
N GLY A 286 12.40 22.44 -21.61
CA GLY A 286 13.80 22.23 -21.25
C GLY A 286 14.17 20.81 -20.79
N LEU A 287 13.26 19.84 -20.97
CA LEU A 287 13.46 18.44 -20.63
C LEU A 287 14.52 17.75 -21.53
N PRO A 288 15.20 16.70 -21.02
CA PRO A 288 16.12 15.88 -21.82
C PRO A 288 15.39 15.03 -22.89
N GLU A 289 15.88 15.10 -24.13
CA GLU A 289 15.42 14.23 -25.24
C GLU A 289 15.63 12.73 -24.95
N THR A 290 16.66 12.38 -24.16
CA THR A 290 17.00 10.99 -23.83
C THR A 290 17.43 10.89 -22.37
N ILE A 291 16.95 9.87 -21.66
CA ILE A 291 17.41 9.50 -20.31
C ILE A 291 18.57 8.51 -20.46
N GLU A 292 19.70 8.80 -19.82
CA GLU A 292 20.82 7.84 -19.72
C GLU A 292 20.46 6.79 -18.66
N LEU A 293 20.41 5.50 -19.02
CA LEU A 293 20.09 4.42 -18.08
C LEU A 293 21.28 3.50 -17.75
N GLU A 294 22.28 3.42 -18.63
CA GLU A 294 23.39 2.46 -18.48
C GLU A 294 24.23 2.77 -17.23
N GLY A 295 24.23 1.85 -16.26
CA GLY A 295 24.96 1.99 -15.00
C GLY A 295 24.37 3.05 -14.05
N LYS A 296 23.11 3.45 -14.26
CA LYS A 296 22.38 4.39 -13.41
C LYS A 296 21.51 3.68 -12.38
N LYS A 297 21.31 4.34 -11.24
CA LYS A 297 20.53 3.81 -10.12
C LYS A 297 19.17 4.49 -9.97
N VAL A 298 18.14 3.71 -9.65
CA VAL A 298 16.76 4.20 -9.48
C VAL A 298 16.15 3.73 -8.17
N ALA A 299 15.48 4.64 -7.46
CA ALA A 299 14.53 4.29 -6.42
C ALA A 299 13.11 4.63 -6.89
N ALA A 300 12.11 3.87 -6.46
CA ALA A 300 10.74 4.01 -6.93
C ALA A 300 9.76 4.25 -5.78
N PHE A 301 8.84 5.20 -5.98
CA PHE A 301 7.91 5.66 -4.97
C PHE A 301 6.47 5.68 -5.51
N TYR A 302 5.51 5.43 -4.64
CA TYR A 302 4.10 5.72 -4.84
C TYR A 302 3.72 6.93 -4.00
N HIS A 303 3.02 7.89 -4.61
CA HIS A 303 2.50 9.09 -3.99
C HIS A 303 0.97 9.12 -4.08
N ASN A 304 0.31 9.07 -2.93
CA ASN A 304 -1.11 9.33 -2.81
C ASN A 304 -1.35 10.78 -2.29
N PRO A 305 -1.74 11.73 -3.14
CA PRO A 305 -1.99 13.11 -2.74
C PRO A 305 -3.27 13.27 -1.87
N THR A 306 -4.20 12.30 -1.90
CA THR A 306 -5.48 12.36 -1.16
C THR A 306 -5.51 11.47 0.09
N ALA A 307 -4.34 11.00 0.57
CA ALA A 307 -4.23 10.08 1.71
C ALA A 307 -4.86 10.58 3.03
N GLU A 308 -5.01 11.90 3.22
CA GLU A 308 -5.65 12.48 4.41
C GLU A 308 -7.18 12.63 4.27
N GLU A 309 -7.77 12.33 3.10
CA GLU A 309 -9.19 12.55 2.82
C GLU A 309 -10.10 11.35 3.18
N ASP A 310 -9.58 10.12 3.04
CA ASP A 310 -10.24 8.86 3.48
C ASP A 310 -9.27 8.05 4.36
N PRO A 311 -9.61 7.72 5.62
CA PRO A 311 -8.83 6.82 6.48
C PRO A 311 -8.56 5.42 5.91
N SER A 312 -9.28 5.03 4.86
CA SER A 312 -9.13 3.76 4.13
C SER A 312 -8.11 3.83 2.99
N ALA A 313 -7.63 5.03 2.65
CA ALA A 313 -6.72 5.27 1.55
C ALA A 313 -5.30 4.73 1.83
N PRO A 314 -4.52 4.40 0.78
CA PRO A 314 -3.10 4.18 0.91
C PRO A 314 -2.39 5.38 1.54
N SER A 315 -1.33 5.12 2.31
CA SER A 315 -0.50 6.19 2.89
C SER A 315 0.07 7.12 1.82
N SER A 316 0.36 8.37 2.21
CA SER A 316 0.76 9.43 1.27
C SER A 316 2.01 9.07 0.48
N TRP A 317 3.00 8.43 1.11
CA TRP A 317 4.24 8.03 0.45
C TRP A 317 4.60 6.58 0.79
N ARG A 318 4.92 5.80 -0.25
CA ARG A 318 5.38 4.41 -0.14
C ARG A 318 6.58 4.15 -1.06
N VAL A 319 7.52 3.31 -0.63
CA VAL A 319 8.57 2.75 -1.50
C VAL A 319 8.00 1.53 -2.24
N LEU A 320 8.18 1.45 -3.55
CA LEU A 320 7.69 0.36 -4.40
C LEU A 320 8.64 -0.85 -4.34
N GLY A 321 8.33 -1.80 -3.45
CA GLY A 321 9.18 -2.92 -3.11
C GLY A 321 9.44 -3.86 -4.28
N ASP A 322 8.41 -4.47 -4.88
CA ASP A 322 8.60 -5.52 -5.89
C ASP A 322 9.41 -5.06 -7.12
N PHE A 323 9.13 -3.85 -7.63
CA PHE A 323 9.94 -3.24 -8.69
C PHE A 323 11.41 -3.12 -8.27
N MET A 324 11.67 -2.53 -7.10
CA MET A 324 13.03 -2.33 -6.60
C MET A 324 13.75 -3.64 -6.27
N MET A 325 13.03 -4.67 -5.80
CA MET A 325 13.60 -6.00 -5.59
C MET A 325 13.97 -6.69 -6.91
N GLY A 326 13.26 -6.40 -8.01
CA GLY A 326 13.56 -6.88 -9.35
C GLY A 326 14.77 -6.22 -10.03
N LEU A 327 15.23 -5.06 -9.55
CA LEU A 327 16.39 -4.35 -10.12
C LEU A 327 17.70 -5.12 -9.94
N SER A 328 18.59 -5.03 -10.92
CA SER A 328 19.95 -5.56 -10.82
C SER A 328 20.78 -4.84 -9.75
N ASP A 329 21.86 -5.46 -9.28
CA ASP A 329 22.81 -4.83 -8.32
C ASP A 329 23.48 -3.55 -8.87
N SER A 330 23.47 -3.35 -10.19
CA SER A 330 23.91 -2.11 -10.84
C SER A 330 22.89 -0.98 -10.73
N GLU A 331 21.59 -1.30 -10.66
CA GLU A 331 20.47 -0.36 -10.74
C GLU A 331 19.84 -0.06 -9.38
N LEU A 332 19.91 -0.97 -8.41
CA LEU A 332 19.42 -0.72 -7.06
C LEU A 332 20.43 0.15 -6.27
N PRO A 333 20.05 1.35 -5.80
CA PRO A 333 20.90 2.15 -4.91
C PRO A 333 21.17 1.44 -3.58
N THR A 334 22.39 1.59 -3.04
CA THR A 334 22.71 1.08 -1.68
C THR A 334 22.16 2.00 -0.60
N THR A 335 22.10 3.32 -0.89
CA THR A 335 21.51 4.41 -0.11
C THR A 335 20.83 5.37 -1.08
N LEU A 336 19.82 6.16 -0.67
CA LEU A 336 19.12 7.07 -1.60
C LEU A 336 20.05 8.15 -2.18
N ALA A 337 21.12 8.51 -1.48
CA ALA A 337 22.16 9.41 -1.98
C ALA A 337 22.98 8.83 -3.16
N GLU A 338 22.85 7.54 -3.46
CA GLU A 338 23.40 6.90 -4.67
C GLU A 338 22.40 6.75 -5.81
N ALA A 339 21.12 7.10 -5.63
CA ALA A 339 20.17 7.10 -6.73
C ALA A 339 20.52 8.23 -7.71
N ASP A 340 20.48 7.93 -9.01
CA ASP A 340 20.48 8.93 -10.07
C ASP A 340 19.05 9.43 -10.32
N TYR A 341 18.07 8.53 -10.22
CA TYR A 341 16.67 8.79 -10.55
C TYR A 341 15.67 8.38 -9.46
N TYR A 342 14.58 9.13 -9.37
CA TYR A 342 13.36 8.70 -8.71
C TYR A 342 12.27 8.46 -9.76
N LEU A 343 11.72 7.25 -9.79
CA LEU A 343 10.52 6.89 -10.54
C LEU A 343 9.32 7.04 -9.60
N VAL A 344 8.38 7.91 -9.92
CA VAL A 344 7.27 8.25 -9.02
C VAL A 344 5.94 7.96 -9.69
N LEU A 345 5.14 7.13 -9.05
CA LEU A 345 3.75 6.86 -9.40
C LEU A 345 2.86 7.81 -8.58
N THR A 346 2.15 8.75 -9.22
CA THR A 346 1.21 9.64 -8.50
C THR A 346 -0.23 9.27 -8.83
N SER A 347 -0.99 8.84 -7.82
CA SER A 347 -2.36 8.36 -8.02
C SER A 347 -3.38 9.50 -8.10
N ASP A 348 -4.25 9.47 -9.10
CA ASP A 348 -5.52 10.20 -9.13
C ASP A 348 -6.68 9.24 -8.80
N HIS A 349 -6.99 9.06 -7.52
CA HIS A 349 -8.00 8.08 -7.08
C HIS A 349 -9.42 8.55 -7.39
N GLN A 350 -10.13 7.82 -8.25
CA GLN A 350 -11.50 8.12 -8.65
C GLN A 350 -12.49 7.04 -8.19
N PHE A 351 -13.65 7.48 -7.71
CA PHE A 351 -14.69 6.61 -7.14
C PHE A 351 -15.65 6.14 -8.23
N GLY A 352 -15.61 4.85 -8.54
CA GLY A 352 -16.47 4.18 -9.52
C GLY A 352 -17.81 3.71 -8.95
N ASN A 353 -18.34 2.62 -9.53
CA ASN A 353 -19.61 2.04 -9.10
C ASN A 353 -19.50 1.31 -7.75
N TYR A 354 -20.64 1.13 -7.08
CA TYR A 354 -20.75 0.23 -5.93
C TYR A 354 -20.67 -1.23 -6.37
N TYR A 355 -19.87 -2.05 -5.68
CA TYR A 355 -19.85 -3.49 -5.90
C TYR A 355 -21.22 -4.11 -5.64
N GLN A 356 -21.57 -5.19 -6.35
CA GLN A 356 -22.84 -5.89 -6.17
C GLN A 356 -22.70 -7.14 -5.29
N ASP A 357 -23.76 -7.45 -4.54
CA ASP A 357 -23.90 -8.72 -3.82
C ASP A 357 -24.22 -9.90 -4.78
N GLN A 358 -24.23 -11.13 -4.27
CA GLN A 358 -24.57 -12.33 -5.07
C GLN A 358 -26.02 -12.34 -5.62
N SER A 359 -26.85 -11.37 -5.24
CA SER A 359 -28.22 -11.17 -5.76
C SER A 359 -28.32 -9.98 -6.72
N GLY A 360 -27.20 -9.32 -7.06
CA GLY A 360 -27.15 -8.16 -7.94
C GLY A 360 -27.52 -6.82 -7.28
N ASN A 361 -27.65 -6.76 -5.95
CA ASN A 361 -27.92 -5.50 -5.26
C ASN A 361 -26.62 -4.73 -5.00
N PRO A 362 -26.58 -3.40 -5.19
CA PRO A 362 -25.45 -2.59 -4.75
C PRO A 362 -25.18 -2.76 -3.25
N THR A 363 -23.92 -3.05 -2.93
CA THR A 363 -23.36 -2.91 -1.59
C THR A 363 -23.11 -1.42 -1.28
N LYS A 364 -22.52 -1.11 -0.12
CA LYS A 364 -22.01 0.23 0.18
C LYS A 364 -20.51 0.38 -0.12
N ILE A 365 -19.87 -0.70 -0.57
CA ILE A 365 -18.45 -0.72 -0.90
C ILE A 365 -18.31 -0.17 -2.32
N GLN A 366 -17.60 0.94 -2.46
CA GLN A 366 -17.35 1.56 -3.75
C GLN A 366 -16.03 1.05 -4.33
N ALA A 367 -16.04 0.77 -5.63
CA ALA A 367 -14.82 0.53 -6.38
C ALA A 367 -14.04 1.85 -6.51
N VAL A 368 -12.72 1.80 -6.36
CA VAL A 368 -11.83 2.93 -6.64
C VAL A 368 -10.84 2.49 -7.70
N TYR A 369 -10.68 3.30 -8.73
CA TYR A 369 -9.68 3.12 -9.79
C TYR A 369 -8.72 4.33 -9.77
N SER A 370 -7.63 4.28 -10.51
CA SER A 370 -6.75 5.44 -10.65
C SER A 370 -6.10 5.55 -12.03
N SER A 371 -6.10 6.75 -12.63
CA SER A 371 -5.19 7.07 -13.74
C SER A 371 -3.90 7.60 -13.14
N THR A 372 -3.01 6.67 -12.75
CA THR A 372 -1.80 6.96 -11.98
C THR A 372 -0.69 7.43 -12.92
N SER A 373 -0.19 8.66 -12.72
CA SER A 373 0.92 9.19 -13.54
C SER A 373 2.22 8.48 -13.21
N ILE A 374 3.06 8.23 -14.22
CA ILE A 374 4.42 7.74 -14.06
C ILE A 374 5.37 8.87 -14.48
N ASP A 375 6.12 9.39 -13.50
CA ASP A 375 7.00 10.54 -13.68
C ASP A 375 8.44 10.22 -13.22
N LEU A 376 9.43 10.68 -13.99
CA LEU A 376 10.85 10.52 -13.67
C LEU A 376 11.47 11.83 -13.21
N TYR A 377 12.24 11.76 -12.13
CA TYR A 377 12.96 12.89 -11.52
C TYR A 377 14.46 12.59 -11.35
N ASP A 378 15.29 13.61 -11.40
CA ASP A 378 16.69 13.56 -10.95
C ASP A 378 16.72 13.48 -9.42
N ALA A 379 17.27 12.40 -8.87
CA ALA A 379 17.22 12.11 -7.43
C ALA A 379 18.02 13.10 -6.57
N ALA A 380 19.09 13.68 -7.12
CA ALA A 380 19.99 14.58 -6.41
C ALA A 380 19.43 16.01 -6.26
N THR A 381 18.60 16.45 -7.22
CA THR A 381 18.03 17.81 -7.27
C THR A 381 16.53 17.85 -7.06
N GLY A 382 15.83 16.72 -7.25
CA GLY A 382 14.37 16.66 -7.30
C GLY A 382 13.78 17.20 -8.60
N ALA A 383 14.60 17.52 -9.61
CA ALA A 383 14.14 18.13 -10.84
C ALA A 383 13.37 17.11 -11.70
N PHE A 384 12.19 17.50 -12.16
CA PHE A 384 11.40 16.74 -13.11
C PHE A 384 12.15 16.56 -14.45
N LEU A 385 12.18 15.32 -14.96
CA LEU A 385 12.90 14.95 -16.20
C LEU A 385 11.95 14.52 -17.32
N ARG A 386 10.88 13.79 -17.01
CA ARG A 386 9.98 13.19 -18.00
C ARG A 386 8.66 12.76 -17.38
N HIS A 387 7.55 13.13 -18.01
CA HIS A 387 6.30 12.40 -17.89
C HIS A 387 6.39 11.19 -18.82
N VAL A 388 6.21 9.99 -18.27
CA VAL A 388 6.31 8.72 -19.03
C VAL A 388 4.95 8.35 -19.63
N GLY A 389 3.87 8.68 -18.94
CA GLY A 389 2.48 8.39 -19.28
C GLY A 389 1.66 8.14 -18.01
N ASN A 390 0.36 7.84 -18.17
CA ASN A 390 -0.49 7.33 -17.09
C ASN A 390 -0.69 5.81 -17.25
N VAL A 391 -0.91 5.12 -16.14
CA VAL A 391 -1.35 3.71 -16.10
C VAL A 391 -2.68 3.61 -15.37
N MET A 392 -3.57 2.75 -15.88
CA MET A 392 -4.86 2.50 -15.23
C MET A 392 -4.68 1.46 -14.11
N GLU A 393 -4.74 1.90 -12.86
CA GLU A 393 -4.83 1.02 -11.71
C GLU A 393 -6.29 0.63 -11.48
N GLU A 394 -6.63 -0.60 -11.90
CA GLU A 394 -7.99 -1.16 -11.79
C GLU A 394 -8.38 -1.44 -10.32
N PRO A 395 -9.67 -1.41 -9.97
CA PRO A 395 -10.12 -1.68 -8.60
C PRO A 395 -9.74 -3.08 -8.13
N SER A 396 -9.38 -3.21 -6.84
CA SER A 396 -9.01 -4.51 -6.26
C SER A 396 -10.10 -5.56 -6.46
N ASN A 397 -9.69 -6.73 -6.94
CA ASN A 397 -10.55 -7.90 -7.12
C ASN A 397 -11.11 -8.45 -5.79
N THR A 398 -10.63 -7.94 -4.65
CA THR A 398 -10.98 -8.40 -3.30
C THR A 398 -12.01 -7.48 -2.63
N ILE A 399 -13.28 -7.65 -2.99
CA ILE A 399 -14.41 -6.79 -2.55
C ILE A 399 -14.54 -6.66 -1.01
N PHE A 400 -14.13 -7.69 -0.23
CA PHE A 400 -14.27 -7.72 1.22
C PHE A 400 -12.92 -7.88 1.93
N LYS A 401 -12.22 -6.76 2.22
CA LYS A 401 -11.07 -6.75 3.15
C LYS A 401 -11.44 -7.26 4.54
N ASN A 402 -12.64 -6.92 5.02
CA ASN A 402 -13.21 -7.43 6.26
C ASN A 402 -14.74 -7.52 6.11
N LEU A 403 -15.35 -8.64 6.51
CA LEU A 403 -16.82 -8.84 6.45
C LEU A 403 -17.59 -7.90 7.41
N GLY A 404 -16.90 -7.20 8.31
CA GLY A 404 -17.47 -6.21 9.21
C GLY A 404 -17.30 -4.75 8.79
N GLU A 405 -16.59 -4.45 7.69
CA GLU A 405 -16.28 -3.08 7.27
C GLU A 405 -16.91 -2.72 5.93
N GLU A 406 -17.39 -1.47 5.84
CA GLU A 406 -18.01 -0.89 4.66
C GLU A 406 -17.10 0.22 4.10
N SER A 407 -15.83 -0.10 3.84
CA SER A 407 -14.77 0.82 3.38
C SER A 407 -14.46 0.67 1.89
N ALA A 408 -13.97 1.74 1.26
CA ALA A 408 -13.65 1.76 -0.18
C ALA A 408 -12.49 0.81 -0.53
N GLN A 409 -12.54 0.22 -1.73
CA GLN A 409 -11.50 -0.70 -2.21
C GLN A 409 -10.60 -0.02 -3.23
N TYR A 410 -9.53 0.58 -2.70
CA TYR A 410 -8.41 1.14 -3.45
C TYR A 410 -7.72 0.12 -4.35
N PRO A 411 -7.13 0.55 -5.48
CA PRO A 411 -6.43 -0.32 -6.42
C PRO A 411 -5.30 -1.15 -5.81
N GLU A 412 -4.99 -2.24 -6.49
CA GLU A 412 -3.72 -2.96 -6.32
C GLU A 412 -2.60 -2.20 -7.06
N LEU A 413 -1.35 -2.34 -6.61
CA LEU A 413 -0.21 -1.64 -7.20
C LEU A 413 0.12 -2.19 -8.59
N VAL A 414 0.59 -1.33 -9.49
CA VAL A 414 1.11 -1.73 -10.81
C VAL A 414 2.17 -2.84 -10.67
N GLU A 415 2.02 -3.92 -11.44
CA GLU A 415 2.93 -5.07 -11.38
C GLU A 415 4.38 -4.67 -11.74
N ALA A 416 5.34 -5.33 -11.07
CA ALA A 416 6.76 -5.00 -11.16
C ALA A 416 7.36 -5.22 -12.56
N ASP A 417 6.81 -6.16 -13.34
CA ASP A 417 7.24 -6.44 -14.71
C ASP A 417 6.82 -5.33 -15.68
N ILE A 418 5.60 -4.81 -15.54
CA ILE A 418 5.10 -3.63 -16.25
C ILE A 418 6.01 -2.43 -15.96
N LEU A 419 6.27 -2.14 -14.68
CA LEU A 419 7.12 -1.01 -14.29
C LEU A 419 8.58 -1.16 -14.76
N SER A 420 9.15 -2.37 -14.67
CA SER A 420 10.48 -2.67 -15.20
C SER A 420 10.52 -2.44 -16.70
N TYR A 421 9.55 -2.99 -17.45
CA TYR A 421 9.51 -2.86 -18.90
C TYR A 421 9.35 -1.40 -19.34
N ILE A 422 8.48 -0.62 -18.69
CA ILE A 422 8.33 0.82 -18.96
C ILE A 422 9.64 1.57 -18.68
N TYR A 423 10.27 1.34 -17.52
CA TYR A 423 11.51 2.02 -17.14
C TYR A 423 12.67 1.70 -18.10
N HIS A 424 12.86 0.42 -18.44
CA HIS A 424 13.94 -0.01 -19.34
C HIS A 424 13.73 0.44 -20.79
N ASN A 425 12.48 0.71 -21.21
CA ASN A 425 12.14 1.21 -22.54
C ASN A 425 11.78 2.71 -22.56
N ILE A 426 12.09 3.49 -21.52
CA ILE A 426 11.64 4.91 -21.36
C ILE A 426 12.03 5.87 -22.51
N ASN A 427 12.97 5.47 -23.37
CA ASN A 427 13.41 6.23 -24.56
C ASN A 427 12.76 5.74 -25.87
N GLU A 428 11.95 4.69 -25.82
CA GLU A 428 11.19 4.12 -26.94
C GLU A 428 9.69 4.06 -26.60
N PRO A 429 8.96 5.20 -26.56
CA PRO A 429 7.55 5.25 -26.13
C PRO A 429 6.62 4.26 -26.84
N ASP A 430 6.84 4.03 -28.14
CA ASP A 430 6.05 3.06 -28.92
C ASP A 430 6.18 1.60 -28.42
N ALA A 431 7.24 1.26 -27.66
CA ALA A 431 7.43 -0.08 -27.11
C ALA A 431 6.50 -0.35 -25.92
N TYR A 432 6.21 0.67 -25.09
CA TYR A 432 5.44 0.52 -23.85
C TYR A 432 4.06 1.22 -23.86
N ARG A 433 3.73 2.00 -24.89
CA ARG A 433 2.45 2.75 -24.98
C ARG A 433 1.19 1.92 -24.77
N THR A 434 1.20 0.62 -25.06
CA THR A 434 0.04 -0.29 -24.87
C THR A 434 -0.20 -0.70 -23.42
N LEU A 435 0.77 -0.43 -22.54
CA LEU A 435 0.66 -0.60 -21.08
C LEU A 435 0.13 0.67 -20.40
N LEU A 436 0.03 1.78 -21.13
CA LEU A 436 -0.47 3.05 -20.64
C LEU A 436 -1.98 3.22 -20.89
N ASP A 437 -2.60 4.05 -20.08
CA ASP A 437 -3.89 4.65 -20.37
C ASP A 437 -3.71 5.72 -21.47
N ASN A 438 -4.30 5.46 -22.63
CA ASN A 438 -4.28 6.35 -23.79
C ASN A 438 -5.63 7.07 -23.99
N THR A 439 -6.54 6.95 -23.01
CA THR A 439 -7.96 7.35 -23.13
C THR A 439 -8.34 8.51 -22.23
N SER A 440 -7.84 8.57 -20.99
CA SER A 440 -8.20 9.62 -20.01
C SER A 440 -7.88 11.06 -20.43
N SER A 441 -6.92 11.24 -21.36
CA SER A 441 -6.54 12.55 -21.89
C SER A 441 -7.29 12.96 -23.18
N MET A 442 -8.26 12.15 -23.64
CA MET A 442 -9.04 12.45 -24.85
C MET A 442 -10.17 13.45 -24.57
N GLU A 443 -9.98 14.71 -24.98
CA GLU A 443 -11.00 15.77 -24.80
C GLU A 443 -12.21 15.65 -25.75
N GLU A 444 -12.03 15.08 -26.95
CA GLU A 444 -13.09 14.95 -27.97
C GLU A 444 -13.12 13.53 -28.58
N PRO A 445 -14.31 12.98 -28.89
CA PRO A 445 -14.45 11.72 -29.63
C PRO A 445 -13.80 11.77 -31.01
N LEU A 446 -13.19 10.66 -31.42
CA LEU A 446 -12.56 10.53 -32.74
C LEU A 446 -13.61 10.57 -33.85
N THR A 447 -13.26 11.14 -35.00
CA THR A 447 -14.12 11.15 -36.20
C THR A 447 -13.70 10.04 -37.17
N PRO A 448 -14.52 9.67 -38.18
CA PRO A 448 -14.11 8.72 -39.21
C PRO A 448 -12.80 9.12 -39.91
N GLY A 449 -11.85 8.19 -39.95
CA GLY A 449 -10.44 8.38 -40.32
C GLY A 449 -9.49 8.53 -39.12
N GLY A 450 -10.03 8.81 -37.92
CA GLY A 450 -9.29 8.83 -36.66
C GLY A 450 -8.86 7.44 -36.21
N THR A 451 -7.79 7.39 -35.41
CA THR A 451 -7.25 6.17 -34.80
C THR A 451 -7.00 6.42 -33.33
N GLY A 452 -7.41 5.47 -32.48
CA GLY A 452 -7.15 5.49 -31.03
C GLY A 452 -6.52 4.18 -30.57
N LEU A 453 -6.02 4.19 -29.33
CA LEU A 453 -5.40 3.04 -28.67
C LEU A 453 -6.14 2.80 -27.35
N ILE A 454 -6.55 1.56 -27.10
CA ILE A 454 -7.16 1.14 -25.82
C ILE A 454 -6.58 -0.21 -25.41
N GLY A 455 -5.79 -0.23 -24.33
CA GLY A 455 -4.90 -1.34 -23.99
C GLY A 455 -4.06 -1.82 -25.20
N PRO A 456 -4.13 -3.10 -25.59
CA PRO A 456 -3.38 -3.62 -26.74
C PRO A 456 -4.01 -3.29 -28.11
N TRP A 457 -5.18 -2.65 -28.17
CA TRP A 457 -5.97 -2.53 -29.41
C TRP A 457 -5.86 -1.14 -30.04
N GLU A 458 -5.18 -1.05 -31.18
CA GLU A 458 -5.18 0.15 -32.03
C GLU A 458 -6.33 0.06 -33.03
N ILE A 459 -7.28 0.98 -32.94
CA ILE A 459 -8.57 0.94 -33.62
C ILE A 459 -8.73 2.18 -34.50
N THR A 460 -9.03 2.00 -35.79
CA THR A 460 -9.39 3.05 -36.74
C THR A 460 -10.84 2.84 -37.20
N LEU A 461 -11.72 3.83 -36.99
CA LEU A 461 -13.01 3.88 -37.67
C LEU A 461 -12.80 4.45 -39.08
N ASN A 462 -12.80 3.62 -40.13
CA ASN A 462 -12.58 4.11 -41.50
C ASN A 462 -13.80 4.88 -42.02
N SER A 463 -15.00 4.37 -41.76
CA SER A 463 -16.29 4.95 -42.13
C SER A 463 -17.43 4.17 -41.47
N PHE A 464 -18.67 4.68 -41.55
CA PHE A 464 -19.86 3.93 -41.15
C PHE A 464 -21.00 4.06 -42.18
N GLU A 465 -21.97 3.15 -42.12
CA GLU A 465 -23.20 3.17 -42.91
C GLU A 465 -24.40 2.84 -42.02
N VAL A 466 -25.51 3.57 -42.16
CA VAL A 466 -26.79 3.27 -41.50
C VAL A 466 -27.77 2.72 -42.53
N THR A 467 -28.34 1.54 -42.31
CA THR A 467 -29.25 0.86 -43.25
C THR A 467 -30.26 -0.04 -42.57
N ASP A 468 -31.46 -0.18 -43.15
CA ASP A 468 -32.47 -1.15 -42.70
C ASP A 468 -32.04 -2.60 -42.95
N SER A 469 -31.21 -2.83 -44.00
CA SER A 469 -30.71 -4.16 -44.37
C SER A 469 -29.52 -4.11 -45.33
N PHE A 470 -28.72 -5.19 -45.37
CA PHE A 470 -27.68 -5.41 -46.36
C PHE A 470 -27.54 -6.91 -46.71
N ASN A 471 -26.75 -7.23 -47.74
CA ASN A 471 -26.50 -8.60 -48.17
C ASN A 471 -25.00 -8.94 -48.13
N ASP A 472 -24.65 -10.15 -47.67
CA ASP A 472 -23.33 -10.76 -47.86
C ASP A 472 -23.47 -12.16 -48.47
N GLY A 473 -22.95 -12.33 -49.69
CA GLY A 473 -23.05 -13.57 -50.44
C GLY A 473 -24.48 -14.07 -50.64
N LEU A 474 -24.88 -15.08 -49.85
CA LEU A 474 -26.21 -15.71 -49.87
C LEU A 474 -27.10 -15.30 -48.68
N TYR A 475 -26.58 -14.49 -47.77
CA TYR A 475 -27.26 -14.05 -46.54
C TYR A 475 -27.74 -12.62 -46.67
N THR A 476 -28.93 -12.36 -46.13
CA THR A 476 -29.48 -11.02 -45.94
C THR A 476 -29.53 -10.75 -44.45
N TYR A 477 -28.95 -9.63 -44.02
CA TYR A 477 -28.99 -9.13 -42.65
C TYR A 477 -29.98 -7.96 -42.63
N SER A 478 -30.91 -7.93 -41.68
CA SER A 478 -31.96 -6.93 -41.59
C SER A 478 -32.22 -6.60 -40.13
N ALA A 479 -32.42 -5.33 -39.82
CA ALA A 479 -32.76 -4.90 -38.46
C ALA A 479 -34.15 -5.41 -38.06
N SER A 480 -34.40 -5.50 -36.75
CA SER A 480 -35.75 -5.71 -36.22
C SER A 480 -36.64 -4.50 -36.51
N ASN A 481 -37.95 -4.74 -36.46
CA ASN A 481 -38.94 -3.69 -36.71
C ASN A 481 -38.83 -2.55 -35.68
N GLY A 482 -38.44 -1.36 -36.15
CA GLY A 482 -38.22 -0.17 -35.32
C GLY A 482 -36.75 0.21 -35.12
N CYS A 483 -35.81 -0.58 -35.67
CA CYS A 483 -34.37 -0.35 -35.62
C CYS A 483 -33.77 -0.23 -37.03
N GLN A 484 -32.53 0.28 -37.10
CA GLN A 484 -31.65 0.17 -38.26
C GLN A 484 -30.32 -0.48 -37.85
N ILE A 485 -29.58 -0.99 -38.83
CA ILE A 485 -28.21 -1.48 -38.64
C ILE A 485 -27.24 -0.33 -38.84
N VAL A 486 -26.39 -0.06 -37.85
CA VAL A 486 -25.17 0.73 -38.02
C VAL A 486 -24.02 -0.23 -38.32
N ARG A 487 -23.38 -0.04 -39.48
CA ARG A 487 -22.22 -0.82 -39.93
C ARG A 487 -20.97 0.04 -39.77
N ALA A 488 -20.17 -0.23 -38.76
CA ALA A 488 -18.87 0.42 -38.58
C ALA A 488 -17.82 -0.34 -39.40
N ILE A 489 -17.17 0.32 -40.37
CA ILE A 489 -16.10 -0.24 -41.19
C ILE A 489 -14.77 0.17 -40.56
N MET A 490 -13.98 -0.80 -40.13
CA MET A 490 -12.88 -0.55 -39.20
C MET A 490 -11.59 -1.30 -39.57
N THR A 491 -10.47 -0.72 -39.15
CA THR A 491 -9.16 -1.37 -39.14
C THR A 491 -8.77 -1.55 -37.68
N VAL A 492 -8.37 -2.76 -37.30
CA VAL A 492 -7.97 -3.10 -35.92
C VAL A 492 -6.60 -3.77 -35.98
N SER A 493 -5.66 -3.29 -35.16
CA SER A 493 -4.35 -3.91 -34.99
C SER A 493 -4.14 -4.35 -33.55
N ASN A 494 -3.66 -5.58 -33.36
CA ASN A 494 -3.14 -6.01 -32.07
C ASN A 494 -1.72 -5.43 -31.92
N ARG A 495 -1.55 -4.50 -30.98
CA ARG A 495 -0.27 -3.90 -30.58
C ARG A 495 0.28 -4.50 -29.29
N GLY A 496 -0.46 -5.41 -28.64
CA GLY A 496 -0.02 -6.17 -27.47
C GLY A 496 1.01 -7.25 -27.81
N PHE A 497 1.46 -7.94 -26.77
CA PHE A 497 2.64 -8.82 -26.80
C PHE A 497 2.33 -10.27 -27.21
N VAL A 498 1.05 -10.67 -27.24
CA VAL A 498 0.57 -12.03 -27.51
C VAL A 498 -0.60 -12.02 -28.50
N GLU A 499 -0.95 -13.18 -29.06
CA GLU A 499 -2.22 -13.38 -29.78
C GLU A 499 -3.40 -13.15 -28.82
N ASP A 500 -4.39 -12.34 -29.22
CA ASP A 500 -5.64 -12.13 -28.46
C ASP A 500 -6.85 -12.02 -29.39
N SER A 501 -8.06 -12.19 -28.84
CA SER A 501 -9.34 -12.14 -29.55
C SER A 501 -10.06 -10.82 -29.35
N PHE A 502 -10.17 -10.04 -30.42
CA PHE A 502 -10.86 -8.75 -30.42
C PHE A 502 -12.34 -8.90 -30.03
N LEU A 503 -12.80 -8.09 -29.08
CA LEU A 503 -14.17 -8.10 -28.51
C LEU A 503 -14.60 -9.42 -27.84
N SER A 504 -13.66 -10.19 -27.30
CA SER A 504 -13.93 -11.44 -26.57
C SER A 504 -14.88 -11.29 -25.35
N GLY A 505 -14.92 -10.11 -24.71
CA GLY A 505 -15.81 -9.83 -23.59
C GLY A 505 -17.29 -9.92 -23.95
N ASN A 506 -17.69 -9.43 -25.14
CA ASN A 506 -19.06 -9.50 -25.64
C ASN A 506 -19.57 -10.93 -25.90
N LEU A 507 -18.66 -11.92 -25.99
CA LEU A 507 -18.98 -13.34 -26.17
C LEU A 507 -19.04 -14.12 -24.84
N HIS A 508 -19.00 -13.43 -23.70
CA HIS A 508 -18.91 -14.00 -22.35
C HIS A 508 -17.66 -14.90 -22.13
N LEU A 509 -16.57 -14.65 -22.86
CA LEU A 509 -15.36 -15.47 -22.79
C LEU A 509 -14.40 -15.01 -21.69
N THR A 510 -14.38 -13.71 -21.37
CA THR A 510 -13.49 -13.08 -20.40
C THR A 510 -14.25 -12.00 -19.62
N ALA A 511 -14.00 -11.90 -18.30
CA ALA A 511 -14.68 -10.92 -17.45
C ALA A 511 -14.18 -9.47 -17.66
N ASN A 512 -12.93 -9.33 -18.10
CA ASN A 512 -12.23 -8.05 -18.29
C ASN A 512 -11.86 -7.83 -19.78
N GLY A 513 -12.62 -8.43 -20.71
CA GLY A 513 -12.37 -8.28 -22.15
C GLY A 513 -12.95 -6.99 -22.71
N LEU A 514 -12.32 -6.45 -23.76
CA LEU A 514 -12.82 -5.31 -24.53
C LEU A 514 -14.29 -5.54 -24.93
N ILE A 515 -15.17 -4.57 -24.65
CA ILE A 515 -16.54 -4.54 -25.14
C ILE A 515 -16.77 -3.39 -26.12
N ALA A 516 -17.93 -3.37 -26.77
CA ALA A 516 -18.27 -2.33 -27.73
C ALA A 516 -19.79 -2.16 -27.87
N GLY A 517 -20.21 -0.92 -27.99
CA GLY A 517 -21.61 -0.53 -28.19
C GLY A 517 -21.74 0.79 -28.92
N ILE A 518 -22.98 1.20 -29.15
CA ILE A 518 -23.31 2.60 -29.47
C ILE A 518 -23.97 3.22 -28.24
N ILE A 519 -23.45 4.37 -27.82
CA ILE A 519 -24.02 5.21 -26.76
C ILE A 519 -24.58 6.50 -27.33
N ASP A 520 -25.49 7.14 -26.59
CA ASP A 520 -25.86 8.54 -26.83
C ASP A 520 -25.01 9.50 -25.97
N GLY A 521 -25.16 10.81 -26.22
CA GLY A 521 -24.46 11.85 -25.45
C GLY A 521 -24.82 11.97 -23.96
N SER A 522 -25.73 11.13 -23.43
CA SER A 522 -25.99 11.02 -21.98
C SER A 522 -25.35 9.79 -21.34
N GLY A 523 -24.94 8.80 -22.14
CA GLY A 523 -24.48 7.49 -21.65
C GLY A 523 -25.59 6.61 -21.05
N GLU A 524 -26.85 7.07 -20.97
CA GLU A 524 -27.95 6.27 -20.39
C GLU A 524 -28.39 5.11 -21.29
N ASN A 525 -28.27 5.26 -22.61
CA ASN A 525 -28.57 4.21 -23.58
C ASN A 525 -27.30 3.56 -24.12
N TYR A 526 -27.21 2.23 -24.05
CA TYR A 526 -26.12 1.43 -24.60
C TYR A 526 -26.69 0.34 -25.52
N TYR A 527 -26.30 0.37 -26.80
CA TYR A 527 -26.69 -0.60 -27.82
C TYR A 527 -25.49 -1.49 -28.17
N SER A 528 -25.40 -2.67 -27.55
CA SER A 528 -24.28 -3.60 -27.71
C SER A 528 -24.02 -4.00 -29.16
N VAL A 529 -22.76 -4.29 -29.50
CA VAL A 529 -22.40 -4.91 -30.78
C VAL A 529 -23.17 -6.21 -31.00
N THR A 530 -23.69 -6.39 -32.21
CA THR A 530 -24.45 -7.57 -32.63
C THR A 530 -23.51 -8.70 -33.00
N ASP A 531 -23.65 -9.85 -32.33
CA ASP A 531 -22.87 -11.02 -32.68
C ASP A 531 -23.31 -11.63 -34.02
N ALA A 532 -22.47 -11.46 -35.03
CA ALA A 532 -22.71 -11.88 -36.40
C ALA A 532 -21.67 -12.90 -36.89
N MET A 533 -21.42 -13.96 -36.12
CA MET A 533 -20.41 -15.01 -36.42
C MET A 533 -20.49 -15.61 -37.84
N THR A 534 -21.65 -15.56 -38.51
CA THR A 534 -21.81 -16.03 -39.91
C THR A 534 -21.38 -15.00 -40.95
N TYR A 535 -21.25 -13.73 -40.57
CA TYR A 535 -20.86 -12.64 -41.46
C TYR A 535 -19.34 -12.63 -41.64
N SER A 536 -18.90 -12.77 -42.89
CA SER A 536 -17.50 -13.05 -43.22
C SER A 536 -16.52 -11.97 -42.74
N LYS A 537 -16.98 -10.70 -42.72
CA LYS A 537 -16.21 -9.52 -42.31
C LYS A 537 -16.35 -9.13 -40.83
N CYS A 538 -17.22 -9.81 -40.06
CA CYS A 538 -17.43 -9.45 -38.66
C CYS A 538 -16.10 -9.50 -37.89
N LEU A 539 -15.72 -8.44 -37.18
CA LEU A 539 -14.50 -8.41 -36.35
C LEU A 539 -14.69 -9.03 -34.96
N ASN A 540 -15.94 -9.27 -34.52
CA ASN A 540 -16.25 -9.84 -33.22
C ASN A 540 -15.61 -11.23 -33.03
N GLY A 541 -14.91 -11.43 -31.92
CA GLY A 541 -14.26 -12.70 -31.57
C GLY A 541 -13.15 -13.15 -32.52
N LYS A 542 -12.55 -12.24 -33.32
CA LYS A 542 -11.42 -12.58 -34.19
C LYS A 542 -10.14 -12.62 -33.39
N SER A 543 -9.48 -13.78 -33.36
CA SER A 543 -8.07 -13.91 -32.96
C SER A 543 -7.20 -13.08 -33.89
N ILE A 544 -6.29 -12.27 -33.34
CA ILE A 544 -5.35 -11.40 -34.06
C ILE A 544 -3.97 -11.58 -33.43
N GLU A 545 -2.99 -12.00 -34.23
CA GLU A 545 -1.61 -12.20 -33.79
C GLU A 545 -0.96 -10.87 -33.37
N SER A 546 0.04 -10.90 -32.48
CA SER A 546 0.79 -9.69 -32.11
C SER A 546 1.39 -9.02 -33.35
N GLY A 547 1.11 -7.72 -33.52
CA GLY A 547 1.51 -6.93 -34.69
C GLY A 547 0.66 -7.13 -35.96
N GLU A 548 -0.32 -8.02 -35.95
CA GLU A 548 -1.25 -8.22 -37.08
C GLU A 548 -2.34 -7.13 -37.11
N THR A 549 -2.72 -6.73 -38.33
CA THR A 549 -3.81 -5.80 -38.61
C THR A 549 -4.91 -6.49 -39.41
N LYS A 550 -6.18 -6.29 -39.06
CA LYS A 550 -7.35 -6.76 -39.82
C LYS A 550 -8.30 -5.63 -40.15
N GLU A 551 -8.79 -5.64 -41.38
CA GLU A 551 -9.91 -4.81 -41.83
C GLU A 551 -11.19 -5.64 -41.76
N GLY A 552 -12.28 -5.01 -41.32
CA GLY A 552 -13.58 -5.67 -41.22
C GLY A 552 -14.69 -4.73 -40.78
N GLU A 553 -15.75 -5.29 -40.23
CA GLU A 553 -16.95 -4.56 -39.87
C GLU A 553 -17.48 -4.98 -38.49
N LEU A 554 -17.98 -4.00 -37.72
CA LEU A 554 -18.86 -4.22 -36.57
C LEU A 554 -20.28 -3.82 -36.94
N LEU A 555 -21.25 -4.56 -36.41
CA LEU A 555 -22.68 -4.34 -36.65
C LEU A 555 -23.35 -4.00 -35.33
N PHE A 556 -24.16 -2.96 -35.31
CA PHE A 556 -24.98 -2.58 -34.16
C PHE A 556 -26.43 -2.43 -34.62
N GLU A 557 -27.38 -2.82 -33.78
CA GLU A 557 -28.80 -2.65 -34.07
C GLU A 557 -29.36 -1.55 -33.14
N VAL A 558 -29.70 -0.41 -33.73
CA VAL A 558 -30.02 0.83 -32.99
C VAL A 558 -31.45 1.27 -33.32
N PRO A 559 -32.27 1.67 -32.33
CA PRO A 559 -33.62 2.18 -32.57
C PRO A 559 -33.64 3.41 -33.49
N ASN A 560 -34.64 3.48 -34.37
CA ASN A 560 -34.85 4.62 -35.28
C ASN A 560 -34.98 5.95 -34.52
N GLU A 561 -35.50 5.91 -33.29
CA GLU A 561 -35.69 7.08 -32.42
C GLU A 561 -34.36 7.66 -31.91
N ALA A 562 -33.32 6.83 -31.75
CA ALA A 562 -31.98 7.29 -31.38
C ALA A 562 -31.26 7.90 -32.59
N ILE A 563 -31.23 7.18 -33.73
CA ILE A 563 -30.60 7.66 -34.98
C ILE A 563 -31.23 8.97 -35.47
N GLY A 564 -32.55 9.12 -35.35
CA GLY A 564 -33.28 10.33 -35.71
C GLY A 564 -33.48 11.34 -34.58
N GLY A 565 -32.92 11.10 -33.39
CA GLY A 565 -33.27 11.80 -32.15
C GLY A 565 -32.71 13.22 -32.03
N GLY A 566 -31.61 13.52 -32.71
CA GLY A 566 -30.92 14.81 -32.66
C GLY A 566 -29.90 14.95 -31.53
N GLU A 567 -29.85 13.99 -30.60
CA GLU A 567 -28.70 13.77 -29.71
C GLU A 567 -27.56 13.11 -30.51
N PRO A 568 -26.28 13.41 -30.20
CA PRO A 568 -25.15 12.75 -30.84
C PRO A 568 -25.06 11.28 -30.39
N LEU A 569 -24.58 10.43 -31.29
CA LEU A 569 -24.30 9.02 -31.04
C LEU A 569 -22.80 8.75 -31.23
N TYR A 570 -22.27 7.84 -30.42
CA TYR A 570 -20.87 7.43 -30.45
C TYR A 570 -20.76 5.91 -30.50
N ILE A 571 -19.84 5.38 -31.31
CA ILE A 571 -19.34 4.03 -31.10
C ILE A 571 -18.35 4.10 -29.93
N CYS A 572 -18.64 3.35 -28.88
CA CYS A 572 -17.83 3.26 -27.69
C CYS A 572 -17.13 1.89 -27.61
N PHE A 573 -15.89 1.88 -27.15
CA PHE A 573 -15.12 0.70 -26.77
C PHE A 573 -14.66 0.85 -25.32
N ASP A 574 -15.06 -0.09 -24.45
CA ASP A 574 -14.68 -0.08 -23.04
C ASP A 574 -13.69 -1.21 -22.72
N LEU A 575 -12.68 -0.90 -21.92
CA LEU A 575 -11.73 -1.86 -21.33
C LEU A 575 -11.43 -1.46 -19.88
N GLY A 576 -12.12 -2.09 -18.93
CA GLY A 576 -12.03 -1.70 -17.52
C GLY A 576 -12.59 -0.30 -17.32
N TYR A 577 -11.77 0.64 -16.88
CA TYR A 577 -12.11 2.07 -16.76
C TYR A 577 -11.58 2.95 -17.91
N GLN A 578 -11.04 2.34 -18.99
CA GLN A 578 -10.69 3.06 -20.22
C GLN A 578 -11.87 3.06 -21.20
N GLU A 579 -12.15 4.21 -21.81
CA GLU A 579 -13.23 4.41 -22.79
C GLU A 579 -12.67 5.06 -24.08
N LEU A 580 -12.89 4.44 -25.24
CA LEU A 580 -12.47 4.98 -26.53
C LEU A 580 -13.69 5.28 -27.41
N LEU A 581 -13.95 6.57 -27.64
CA LEU A 581 -15.12 7.07 -28.37
C LEU A 581 -14.84 7.46 -29.82
N PHE A 582 -15.75 7.06 -30.71
CA PHE A 582 -15.83 7.56 -32.09
C PHE A 582 -17.20 8.16 -32.38
N SER A 583 -17.26 9.42 -32.82
CA SER A 583 -18.50 10.07 -33.28
C SER A 583 -19.03 9.45 -34.57
N ILE A 584 -20.34 9.19 -34.58
CA ILE A 584 -21.11 8.73 -35.75
C ILE A 584 -22.22 9.72 -36.14
N GLU A 585 -21.91 11.01 -36.08
CA GLU A 585 -22.76 12.07 -36.66
C GLU A 585 -22.94 11.90 -38.19
N PRO A 586 -24.19 11.87 -38.72
CA PRO A 586 -24.49 11.68 -40.16
C PRO A 586 -24.11 12.82 -41.13
#